data_AF-A0A947RRK7-F1
#
_entry.id   AF-A0A947RRK7-F1
#
_cell.length_a   1.000
_cell.length_b   1.000
_cell.length_c   1.000
_cell.angle_alpha   90.00
_cell.angle_beta   90.00
_cell.angle_gamma   90.00
#
_symmetry.space_group_name_H-M   'P 1'
#
loop_
_entity.id
_entity.type
_entity.pdbx_description
1 polymer ?
#
loop_
_entity_poly.entity_id
_entity_poly.type
_entity_poly.pdbx_seq_one_letter_code
_entity_poly.pdbx_strand_id
1 'polypeptide(L)'
;SYYDLDAEVILATDMDTSNNQGTAFFDTYTLPHVPLGILLTQSDCPGCAAANQALDAYIPTQGNDVAILRVHVWWPGTDAIYDANEPQNNFMALGSGADYAPHLRIDQKLDAGSDGSGYALRFDIRKGYHSPMNIVHVWDPATETVTVEVENLEYMPPEWNLRLRVAITEDDVYEPGTNGELYHDQAFRYMYPDTDGLVVPTTPGKHRYTVHCPVNAETWVYEKLRAVVYVQDNDTWKVHNAATGLLTETLVAVDDSAPALLTVKGNHPNPFNPETAIKYELSADRRVRLTIYDVDGSLVATLVDGLQTAGAQSAVWDGRDAAGRPVSSGAYFYRIDAGGLSETRKMVMVK
;
A
#
# COMPACT_ATOMS: atom_id res chain seq x y z
N SER A 1 33.47 -20.75 -13.63
CA SER A 1 32.38 -21.69 -13.30
C SER A 1 32.39 -21.93 -11.80
N TYR A 2 31.60 -21.16 -11.07
CA TYR A 2 31.20 -21.43 -9.70
C TYR A 2 29.75 -20.96 -9.60
N TYR A 3 28.86 -21.88 -9.28
CA TYR A 3 27.46 -21.57 -8.97
C TYR A 3 27.39 -21.23 -7.49
N ASP A 4 26.75 -20.11 -7.16
CA ASP A 4 25.87 -19.97 -6.00
C ASP A 4 25.07 -18.69 -6.18
N LEU A 5 23.76 -18.84 -6.38
CA LEU A 5 22.78 -17.82 -6.09
C LEU A 5 21.64 -18.55 -5.39
N ASP A 6 21.72 -18.52 -4.06
CA ASP A 6 20.70 -18.98 -3.14
C ASP A 6 19.35 -18.30 -3.44
N ALA A 7 18.31 -19.12 -3.36
CA ALA A 7 16.93 -18.72 -3.55
C ALA A 7 16.47 -17.78 -2.43
N GLU A 8 15.92 -16.63 -2.80
CA GLU A 8 15.21 -15.76 -1.87
C GLU A 8 13.82 -16.35 -1.60
N VAL A 9 13.61 -16.84 -0.38
CA VAL A 9 12.30 -17.25 0.11
C VAL A 9 11.45 -16.00 0.29
N ILE A 10 10.53 -15.77 -0.63
CA ILE A 10 9.47 -14.76 -0.47
C ILE A 10 8.54 -15.25 0.65
N LEU A 11 8.75 -14.73 1.87
CA LEU A 11 7.85 -14.88 3.00
C LEU A 11 6.63 -13.98 2.77
N ALA A 12 5.63 -14.50 2.08
CA ALA A 12 4.30 -13.92 2.08
C ALA A 12 3.47 -14.54 3.23
N THR A 13 2.85 -13.68 4.04
CA THR A 13 1.71 -13.93 4.97
C THR A 13 1.99 -14.44 6.40
N ASP A 14 3.21 -14.33 6.89
CA ASP A 14 3.49 -14.62 8.29
C ASP A 14 3.19 -13.37 9.15
N MET A 15 1.94 -13.14 9.56
CA MET A 15 1.51 -12.03 10.45
C MET A 15 2.16 -12.07 11.86
N ASP A 16 3.21 -12.86 12.06
CA ASP A 16 3.98 -12.93 13.30
C ASP A 16 4.93 -11.74 13.41
N THR A 17 4.55 -10.72 14.16
CA THR A 17 5.42 -9.56 14.39
C THR A 17 6.74 -9.91 15.08
N SER A 18 6.93 -11.12 15.62
CA SER A 18 8.19 -11.57 16.21
C SER A 18 9.24 -12.01 15.18
N ASN A 19 8.83 -12.23 13.93
CA ASN A 19 9.74 -12.53 12.83
C ASN A 19 10.07 -11.29 11.99
N ASN A 20 9.38 -10.17 12.22
CA ASN A 20 9.62 -8.92 11.52
C ASN A 20 11.10 -8.57 11.75
N GLN A 21 11.83 -8.48 10.64
CA GLN A 21 13.20 -8.06 10.59
C GLN A 21 13.33 -7.16 9.37
N GLY A 22 13.67 -5.90 9.62
CA GLY A 22 14.12 -4.97 8.59
C GLY A 22 15.62 -4.86 8.61
N THR A 23 16.28 -5.42 7.60
CA THR A 23 17.67 -5.10 7.29
C THR A 23 17.78 -4.73 5.81
N ALA A 24 18.95 -4.30 5.35
CA ALA A 24 19.18 -4.08 3.92
C ALA A 24 19.00 -5.36 3.06
N PHE A 25 18.96 -6.55 3.68
CA PHE A 25 19.00 -7.85 3.01
C PHE A 25 17.76 -8.72 3.23
N PHE A 26 16.94 -8.44 4.25
CA PHE A 26 15.73 -9.19 4.56
C PHE A 26 14.62 -8.22 4.97
N ASP A 27 13.44 -8.42 4.40
CA ASP A 27 12.21 -7.68 4.69
C ASP A 27 11.09 -8.71 4.89
N THR A 28 10.58 -8.78 6.12
CA THR A 28 9.62 -9.81 6.58
C THR A 28 8.38 -9.20 7.22
N TYR A 29 8.13 -7.92 6.96
CA TYR A 29 7.05 -7.19 7.58
C TYR A 29 5.66 -7.76 7.28
N THR A 30 4.66 -7.28 8.02
CA THR A 30 3.31 -7.88 8.05
C THR A 30 2.18 -6.91 7.81
N LEU A 31 2.40 -5.61 7.93
CA LEU A 31 1.34 -4.64 7.66
C LEU A 31 1.09 -4.48 6.16
N PRO A 32 -0.16 -4.19 5.77
CA PRO A 32 -0.44 -3.84 4.39
C PRO A 32 0.37 -2.62 3.96
N HIS A 33 0.79 -2.66 2.71
CA HIS A 33 1.55 -1.60 2.08
C HIS A 33 0.68 -0.91 1.02
N VAL A 34 0.54 0.41 1.15
CA VAL A 34 -0.07 1.28 0.14
C VAL A 34 1.08 1.86 -0.68
N PRO A 35 1.31 1.39 -1.92
CA PRO A 35 2.36 1.93 -2.76
C PRO A 35 2.08 3.38 -3.17
N LEU A 36 3.14 4.18 -3.22
CA LEU A 36 3.12 5.54 -3.74
C LEU A 36 3.71 5.59 -5.15
N GLY A 37 2.90 5.93 -6.14
CA GLY A 37 3.37 6.29 -7.47
C GLY A 37 3.72 7.76 -7.57
N ILE A 38 4.90 8.07 -8.09
CA ILE A 38 5.29 9.43 -8.47
C ILE A 38 5.48 9.41 -9.98
N LEU A 39 4.53 10.01 -10.70
CA LEU A 39 4.58 10.16 -12.15
C LEU A 39 5.07 11.56 -12.48
N LEU A 40 6.23 11.66 -13.12
CA LEU A 40 6.62 12.89 -13.80
C LEU A 40 5.78 13.02 -15.07
N THR A 41 5.12 14.14 -15.26
CA THR A 41 4.23 14.41 -16.40
C THR A 41 4.29 15.87 -16.79
N GLN A 42 3.68 16.24 -17.92
CA GLN A 42 3.56 17.63 -18.38
C GLN A 42 2.55 17.74 -19.52
N SER A 43 1.91 18.91 -19.68
CA SER A 43 0.81 19.15 -20.64
C SER A 43 1.23 19.22 -22.12
N ASP A 44 2.49 19.52 -22.42
CA ASP A 44 3.09 19.54 -23.77
C ASP A 44 3.97 18.33 -24.09
N CYS A 45 4.04 17.38 -23.16
CA CYS A 45 4.81 16.16 -23.33
C CYS A 45 4.03 15.13 -24.18
N PRO A 46 4.51 14.73 -25.37
CA PRO A 46 3.75 13.88 -26.29
C PRO A 46 3.36 12.51 -25.73
N GLY A 47 4.19 11.91 -24.87
CA GLY A 47 3.93 10.61 -24.24
C GLY A 47 3.12 10.69 -22.95
N CYS A 48 2.99 11.88 -22.36
CA CYS A 48 2.46 12.04 -21.01
C CYS A 48 0.96 11.77 -20.93
N ALA A 49 0.17 12.20 -21.91
CA ALA A 49 -1.27 11.94 -21.96
C ALA A 49 -1.60 10.44 -21.89
N ALA A 50 -0.85 9.59 -22.61
CA ALA A 50 -1.07 8.15 -22.58
C ALA A 50 -0.71 7.53 -21.22
N ALA A 51 0.37 7.99 -20.59
CA ALA A 51 0.79 7.54 -19.26
C ALA A 51 -0.19 7.98 -18.16
N ASN A 52 -0.70 9.21 -18.24
CA ASN A 52 -1.74 9.73 -17.36
C ASN A 52 -3.02 8.89 -17.47
N GLN A 53 -3.51 8.68 -18.69
CA GLN A 53 -4.71 7.87 -18.96
C GLN A 53 -4.57 6.41 -18.50
N ALA A 54 -3.37 5.83 -18.58
CA ALA A 54 -3.13 4.47 -18.07
C ALA A 54 -3.32 4.39 -16.54
N LEU A 55 -2.94 5.45 -15.82
CA LEU A 55 -3.22 5.59 -14.40
C LEU A 55 -4.70 5.89 -14.13
N ASP A 56 -5.34 6.77 -14.89
CA ASP A 56 -6.78 7.10 -14.72
C ASP A 56 -7.68 5.90 -14.96
N ALA A 57 -7.28 4.97 -15.82
CA ALA A 57 -7.99 3.71 -16.03
C ALA A 57 -7.86 2.74 -14.84
N TYR A 58 -6.78 2.86 -14.06
CA TYR A 58 -6.44 1.94 -12.96
C TYR A 58 -6.91 2.46 -11.60
N ILE A 59 -6.57 3.69 -11.25
CA ILE A 59 -6.72 4.28 -9.91
C ILE A 59 -8.17 4.23 -9.38
N PRO A 60 -9.22 4.57 -10.15
CA PRO A 60 -10.59 4.55 -9.63
C PRO A 60 -11.05 3.18 -9.13
N THR A 61 -10.41 2.10 -9.59
CA THR A 61 -10.71 0.72 -9.13
C THR A 61 -9.97 0.32 -7.86
N GLN A 62 -9.04 1.14 -7.39
CA GLN A 62 -8.16 0.82 -6.25
C GLN A 62 -8.61 1.46 -4.93
N GLY A 63 -9.60 2.36 -4.95
CA GLY A 63 -9.99 3.13 -3.77
C GLY A 63 -8.80 3.91 -3.20
N ASN A 64 -8.51 3.71 -1.92
CA ASN A 64 -7.38 4.35 -1.22
C ASN A 64 -6.18 3.41 -1.02
N ASP A 65 -6.16 2.26 -1.72
CA ASP A 65 -5.08 1.26 -1.59
C ASP A 65 -3.85 1.56 -2.47
N VAL A 66 -3.87 2.66 -3.23
CA VAL A 66 -2.74 3.16 -4.02
C VAL A 66 -2.72 4.69 -3.91
N ALA A 67 -1.56 5.25 -3.58
CA ALA A 67 -1.35 6.69 -3.54
C ALA A 67 -0.59 7.16 -4.78
N ILE A 68 -0.88 8.36 -5.27
CA ILE A 68 -0.28 8.91 -6.49
C ILE A 68 0.03 10.39 -6.30
N LEU A 69 1.18 10.82 -6.83
CA LEU A 69 1.53 12.21 -7.07
C LEU A 69 1.84 12.35 -8.56
N ARG A 70 1.06 13.14 -9.30
CA ARG A 70 1.42 13.59 -10.64
C ARG A 70 2.18 14.90 -10.55
N VAL A 71 3.48 14.82 -10.76
CA VAL A 71 4.41 15.94 -10.62
C VAL A 71 4.64 16.52 -12.00
N HIS A 72 4.16 17.74 -12.21
CA HIS A 72 4.42 18.48 -13.44
C HIS A 72 5.86 18.98 -13.44
N VAL A 73 6.56 18.88 -14.57
CA VAL A 73 7.99 19.22 -14.68
C VAL A 73 8.25 20.31 -15.73
N TRP A 74 9.44 20.93 -15.72
CA TRP A 74 9.79 22.03 -16.65
C TRP A 74 10.20 21.59 -18.06
N TRP A 75 10.14 20.30 -18.38
CA TRP A 75 10.56 19.76 -19.67
C TRP A 75 9.56 18.75 -20.22
N PRO A 76 9.25 18.78 -21.54
CA PRO A 76 9.87 19.59 -22.60
C PRO A 76 9.42 21.07 -22.66
N GLY A 77 8.53 21.51 -21.78
CA GLY A 77 8.10 22.89 -21.56
C GLY A 77 7.59 23.07 -20.13
N THR A 78 7.05 24.24 -19.79
CA THR A 78 6.38 24.49 -18.50
C THR A 78 4.86 24.55 -18.69
N ASP A 79 4.12 24.30 -17.63
CA ASP A 79 2.67 24.52 -17.56
C ASP A 79 2.29 25.19 -16.23
N ALA A 80 1.04 25.65 -16.10
CA ALA A 80 0.62 26.42 -14.94
C ALA A 80 0.68 25.60 -13.64
N ILE A 81 0.56 24.27 -13.73
CA ILE A 81 0.69 23.36 -12.58
C ILE A 81 2.15 23.32 -12.11
N TYR A 82 3.11 23.23 -13.04
CA TYR A 82 4.53 23.33 -12.72
C TYR A 82 4.86 24.70 -12.09
N ASP A 83 4.47 25.79 -12.75
CA ASP A 83 4.81 27.16 -12.35
C ASP A 83 4.25 27.54 -10.96
N ALA A 84 3.12 26.95 -10.57
CA ALA A 84 2.49 27.20 -9.27
C ALA A 84 3.28 26.62 -8.08
N ASN A 85 4.15 25.63 -8.30
CA ASN A 85 4.92 24.97 -7.24
C ASN A 85 6.32 24.50 -7.71
N GLU A 86 7.01 25.32 -8.49
CA GLU A 86 8.32 25.00 -9.07
C GLU A 86 9.31 24.38 -8.05
N PRO A 87 9.55 24.95 -6.84
CA PRO A 87 10.58 24.44 -5.95
C PRO A 87 10.33 22.99 -5.51
N GLN A 88 9.09 22.64 -5.22
CA GLN A 88 8.75 21.29 -4.76
C GLN A 88 8.60 20.31 -5.91
N ASN A 89 8.10 20.77 -7.07
CA ASN A 89 8.11 19.98 -8.30
C ASN A 89 9.53 19.54 -8.65
N ASN A 90 10.50 20.45 -8.54
CA ASN A 90 11.91 20.17 -8.77
C ASN A 90 12.49 19.19 -7.76
N PHE A 91 12.16 19.35 -6.48
CA PHE A 91 12.55 18.40 -5.43
C PHE A 91 12.05 16.98 -5.74
N MET A 92 10.77 16.85 -6.11
CA MET A 92 10.15 15.56 -6.41
C MET A 92 10.74 14.92 -7.68
N ALA A 93 10.98 15.72 -8.71
CA ALA A 93 11.61 15.27 -9.95
C ALA A 93 13.04 14.77 -9.70
N LEU A 94 13.85 15.51 -8.93
CA LEU A 94 15.20 15.09 -8.55
C LEU A 94 15.19 13.78 -7.76
N GLY A 95 14.25 13.63 -6.83
CA GLY A 95 14.09 12.40 -6.04
C GLY A 95 13.77 11.16 -6.87
N SER A 96 13.08 11.33 -8.00
CA SER A 96 12.82 10.24 -8.94
C SER A 96 14.08 9.79 -9.69
N GLY A 97 15.11 10.62 -9.78
CA GLY A 97 16.31 10.35 -10.58
C GLY A 97 16.05 10.19 -12.08
N ALA A 98 14.89 10.63 -12.58
CA ALA A 98 14.55 10.64 -14.00
C ALA A 98 14.82 12.00 -14.63
N ASP A 99 15.35 11.99 -15.85
CA ASP A 99 15.67 13.18 -16.65
C ASP A 99 14.72 13.35 -17.85
N TYR A 100 13.58 12.65 -17.85
CA TYR A 100 12.57 12.68 -18.90
C TYR A 100 11.15 12.51 -18.35
N ALA A 101 10.18 12.98 -19.11
CA ALA A 101 8.76 12.79 -18.86
C ALA A 101 8.08 12.13 -20.10
N PRO A 102 7.08 11.26 -19.90
CA PRO A 102 6.60 10.81 -18.59
C PRO A 102 7.58 9.79 -17.96
N HIS A 103 7.58 9.70 -16.64
CA HIS A 103 8.34 8.65 -15.93
C HIS A 103 7.68 8.32 -14.60
N LEU A 104 7.27 7.07 -14.42
CA LEU A 104 6.68 6.60 -13.17
C LEU A 104 7.72 5.87 -12.32
N ARG A 105 7.82 6.28 -11.05
CA ARG A 105 8.44 5.47 -10.01
C ARG A 105 7.42 5.07 -8.95
N ILE A 106 7.51 3.84 -8.48
CA ILE A 106 6.69 3.33 -7.38
C ILE A 106 7.60 3.14 -6.16
N ASP A 107 7.22 3.80 -5.08
CA ASP A 107 7.93 3.91 -3.80
C ASP A 107 9.36 4.45 -3.92
N GLN A 108 9.64 5.16 -5.02
CA GLN A 108 10.98 5.53 -5.50
C GLN A 108 11.96 4.35 -5.63
N LYS A 109 11.47 3.11 -5.55
CA LYS A 109 12.27 1.89 -5.56
C LYS A 109 12.14 1.13 -6.87
N LEU A 110 10.93 1.07 -7.42
CA LEU A 110 10.63 0.39 -8.68
C LEU A 110 10.49 1.43 -9.79
N ASP A 111 11.33 1.32 -10.81
CA ASP A 111 11.18 2.06 -12.06
C ASP A 111 10.09 1.39 -12.92
N ALA A 112 9.00 2.12 -13.16
CA ALA A 112 7.87 1.63 -13.94
C ALA A 112 7.90 2.10 -15.41
N GLY A 113 8.85 2.95 -15.80
CA GLY A 113 9.02 3.44 -17.16
C GLY A 113 8.01 4.53 -17.57
N SER A 114 7.85 4.70 -18.88
CA SER A 114 7.34 5.94 -19.50
C SER A 114 6.21 5.78 -20.52
N ASP A 115 5.62 4.61 -20.64
CA ASP A 115 4.62 4.35 -21.69
C ASP A 115 3.26 3.90 -21.12
N GLY A 116 3.10 3.93 -19.80
CA GLY A 116 1.90 3.41 -19.12
C GLY A 116 1.79 1.89 -19.12
N SER A 117 2.60 1.18 -19.93
CA SER A 117 2.46 -0.24 -20.13
C SER A 117 2.87 -1.00 -18.87
N GLY A 118 1.90 -1.65 -18.24
CA GLY A 118 2.12 -2.42 -17.01
C GLY A 118 2.25 -1.59 -15.73
N TYR A 119 1.80 -0.33 -15.70
CA TYR A 119 1.70 0.43 -14.45
C TYR A 119 0.85 -0.33 -13.41
N ALA A 120 -0.36 -0.76 -13.79
CA ALA A 120 -1.26 -1.54 -12.93
C ALA A 120 -0.56 -2.78 -12.33
N LEU A 121 0.05 -3.62 -13.17
CA LEU A 121 0.78 -4.82 -12.71
C LEU A 121 1.90 -4.47 -11.72
N ARG A 122 2.62 -3.37 -11.95
CA ARG A 122 3.71 -2.95 -11.05
C ARG A 122 3.17 -2.44 -9.72
N PHE A 123 2.04 -1.75 -9.69
CA PHE A 123 1.35 -1.44 -8.44
C PHE A 123 0.87 -2.70 -7.74
N ASP A 124 0.22 -3.63 -8.43
CA ASP A 124 -0.25 -4.89 -7.85
C ASP A 124 0.91 -5.69 -7.22
N ILE A 125 2.06 -5.75 -7.89
CA ILE A 125 3.28 -6.32 -7.32
C ILE A 125 3.68 -5.58 -6.04
N ARG A 126 3.68 -4.25 -6.04
CA ARG A 126 4.06 -3.43 -4.88
C ARG A 126 3.06 -3.49 -3.72
N LYS A 127 1.77 -3.69 -3.99
CA LYS A 127 0.73 -3.96 -2.97
C LYS A 127 0.97 -5.30 -2.26
N GLY A 128 1.62 -6.25 -2.93
CA GLY A 128 1.98 -7.55 -2.34
C GLY A 128 3.16 -7.51 -1.36
N TYR A 129 3.87 -6.38 -1.24
CA TYR A 129 4.86 -6.19 -0.18
C TYR A 129 4.17 -5.76 1.11
N HIS A 130 4.86 -5.93 2.22
CA HIS A 130 4.38 -5.45 3.51
C HIS A 130 5.21 -4.27 3.99
N SER A 131 4.71 -3.61 5.03
CA SER A 131 5.33 -2.41 5.60
C SER A 131 5.66 -2.57 7.08
N PRO A 132 6.75 -1.96 7.59
CA PRO A 132 7.02 -1.87 9.03
C PRO A 132 6.02 -1.01 9.80
N MET A 133 5.24 -0.20 9.08
CA MET A 133 4.45 0.86 9.67
C MET A 133 3.08 0.95 9.02
N ASN A 134 2.09 1.36 9.79
CA ASN A 134 0.77 1.73 9.28
C ASN A 134 0.65 3.25 9.31
N ILE A 135 -0.05 3.82 8.33
CA ILE A 135 -0.30 5.25 8.25
C ILE A 135 -1.80 5.47 8.16
N VAL A 136 -2.34 6.22 9.11
CA VAL A 136 -3.72 6.70 9.08
C VAL A 136 -3.70 8.21 9.15
N HIS A 137 -4.56 8.87 8.40
CA HIS A 137 -4.70 10.32 8.47
C HIS A 137 -6.17 10.74 8.54
N VAL A 138 -6.41 11.91 9.09
CA VAL A 138 -7.73 12.54 9.18
C VAL A 138 -7.59 14.01 8.83
N TRP A 139 -8.47 14.51 7.97
CA TRP A 139 -8.57 15.92 7.63
C TRP A 139 -9.58 16.63 8.54
N ASP A 140 -9.18 17.77 9.09
CA ASP A 140 -10.08 18.71 9.77
C ASP A 140 -10.25 19.97 8.91
N PRO A 141 -11.42 20.17 8.28
CA PRO A 141 -11.68 21.35 7.45
C PRO A 141 -11.82 22.65 8.25
N ALA A 142 -12.11 22.59 9.56
CA ALA A 142 -12.29 23.79 10.36
C ALA A 142 -10.94 24.47 10.69
N THR A 143 -9.89 23.67 10.80
CA THR A 143 -8.53 24.14 11.11
C THR A 143 -7.56 24.00 9.94
N GLU A 144 -8.01 23.45 8.82
CA GLU A 144 -7.20 23.10 7.66
C GLU A 144 -5.97 22.28 8.08
N THR A 145 -6.21 21.19 8.82
CA THR A 145 -5.12 20.35 9.34
C THR A 145 -5.30 18.90 8.96
N VAL A 146 -4.20 18.25 8.59
CA VAL A 146 -4.11 16.80 8.50
C VAL A 146 -3.49 16.27 9.80
N THR A 147 -4.26 15.50 10.57
CA THR A 147 -3.72 14.69 11.67
C THR A 147 -3.27 13.36 11.11
N VAL A 148 -2.03 12.98 11.35
CA VAL A 148 -1.46 11.70 10.90
C VAL A 148 -1.04 10.88 12.13
N GLU A 149 -1.41 9.61 12.16
CA GLU A 149 -0.87 8.61 13.07
C GLU A 149 -0.02 7.62 12.27
N VAL A 150 1.28 7.56 12.59
CA VAL A 150 2.19 6.53 12.09
C VAL A 150 2.38 5.51 13.20
N GLU A 151 1.96 4.28 12.98
CA GLU A 151 2.16 3.19 13.93
C GLU A 151 3.31 2.31 13.45
N ASN A 152 4.43 2.38 14.17
CA ASN A 152 5.56 1.47 13.94
C ASN A 152 5.35 0.21 14.76
N LEU A 153 5.34 -0.96 14.12
CA LEU A 153 5.15 -2.22 14.85
C LEU A 153 6.35 -2.61 15.68
N GLU A 154 7.55 -2.29 15.20
CA GLU A 154 8.79 -2.72 15.83
C GLU A 154 9.91 -1.69 15.69
N TYR A 155 11.09 -2.04 16.22
CA TYR A 155 12.29 -1.25 16.01
C TYR A 155 12.73 -1.38 14.55
N MET A 156 12.74 -0.24 13.88
CA MET A 156 13.36 -0.11 12.57
C MET A 156 14.86 0.22 12.73
N PRO A 157 15.69 -0.03 11.70
CA PRO A 157 17.10 0.32 11.74
C PRO A 157 17.31 1.77 12.20
N PRO A 158 18.08 2.02 13.26
CA PRO A 158 18.22 3.35 13.86
C PRO A 158 18.87 4.38 12.93
N GLU A 159 19.57 3.92 11.89
CA GLU A 159 20.17 4.75 10.84
C GLU A 159 19.17 5.26 9.80
N TRP A 160 17.95 4.72 9.72
CA TRP A 160 16.97 5.20 8.73
C TRP A 160 16.56 6.64 9.01
N ASN A 161 16.69 7.49 7.99
CA ASN A 161 16.36 8.90 8.08
C ASN A 161 14.90 9.14 7.68
N LEU A 162 13.98 8.59 8.47
CA LEU A 162 12.56 8.59 8.15
C LEU A 162 11.92 9.98 8.27
N ARG A 163 11.17 10.36 7.24
CA ARG A 163 10.42 11.60 7.14
C ARG A 163 8.99 11.35 6.70
N LEU A 164 8.04 11.88 7.48
CA LEU A 164 6.64 11.97 7.14
C LEU A 164 6.42 13.20 6.26
N ARG A 165 5.75 13.02 5.13
CA ARG A 165 5.34 14.09 4.21
C ARG A 165 3.84 14.05 3.98
N VAL A 166 3.24 15.23 3.91
CA VAL A 166 1.80 15.41 3.63
C VAL A 166 1.69 16.26 2.38
N ALA A 167 1.35 15.64 1.26
CA ALA A 167 1.09 16.30 0.00
C ALA A 167 -0.41 16.48 -0.21
N ILE A 168 -0.80 17.61 -0.81
CA ILE A 168 -2.14 17.83 -1.35
C ILE A 168 -2.08 17.63 -2.85
N THR A 169 -3.03 16.86 -3.38
CA THR A 169 -3.25 16.72 -4.82
C THR A 169 -4.65 17.17 -5.19
N GLU A 170 -4.85 17.49 -6.46
CA GLU A 170 -6.15 17.89 -6.99
C GLU A 170 -6.52 17.07 -8.23
N ASP A 171 -7.73 16.53 -8.22
CA ASP A 171 -8.33 15.85 -9.37
C ASP A 171 -8.89 16.87 -10.38
N ASP A 172 -9.09 16.47 -11.65
CA ASP A 172 -9.78 17.21 -12.70
C ASP A 172 -9.34 18.69 -12.85
N VAL A 173 -8.01 18.90 -12.91
CA VAL A 173 -7.39 20.22 -13.09
C VAL A 173 -7.31 20.54 -14.57
N TYR A 174 -7.96 21.62 -14.99
CA TYR A 174 -7.92 22.06 -16.39
C TYR A 174 -6.58 22.72 -16.73
N GLU A 175 -5.74 22.02 -17.48
CA GLU A 175 -4.46 22.51 -17.99
C GLU A 175 -4.19 21.92 -19.39
N PRO A 176 -4.73 22.54 -20.46
CA PRO A 176 -4.58 22.04 -21.81
C PRO A 176 -3.19 22.34 -22.36
N GLY A 177 -2.57 21.35 -23.01
CA GLY A 177 -1.34 21.54 -23.76
C GLY A 177 -1.36 20.89 -25.14
N THR A 178 -0.18 20.77 -25.75
CA THR A 178 -0.01 20.24 -27.11
C THR A 178 -0.22 18.73 -27.22
N ASN A 179 -0.27 17.99 -26.10
CA ASN A 179 -0.46 16.54 -26.09
C ASN A 179 -1.94 16.10 -26.22
N GLY A 180 -2.89 17.05 -26.18
CA GLY A 180 -4.32 16.82 -26.36
C GLY A 180 -5.10 16.44 -25.09
N GLU A 181 -4.43 16.30 -23.95
CA GLU A 181 -5.06 16.15 -22.63
C GLU A 181 -5.54 17.52 -22.13
N LEU A 182 -6.74 17.57 -21.55
CA LEU A 182 -7.35 18.81 -21.07
C LEU A 182 -7.39 18.90 -19.55
N TYR A 183 -7.47 17.76 -18.89
CA TYR A 183 -7.68 17.64 -17.45
C TYR A 183 -6.69 16.66 -16.86
N HIS A 184 -6.12 17.00 -15.71
CA HIS A 184 -5.13 16.19 -15.01
C HIS A 184 -5.66 15.80 -13.64
N ASP A 185 -5.78 14.50 -13.36
CA ASP A 185 -6.17 14.01 -12.04
C ASP A 185 -4.95 13.87 -11.11
N GLN A 186 -5.16 13.95 -9.79
CA GLN A 186 -4.13 13.84 -8.75
C GLN A 186 -2.88 14.69 -9.02
N ALA A 187 -3.06 15.88 -9.60
CA ALA A 187 -2.01 16.85 -9.84
C ALA A 187 -1.42 17.31 -8.51
N PHE A 188 -0.11 17.18 -8.35
CA PHE A 188 0.58 17.58 -7.11
C PHE A 188 0.50 19.10 -6.94
N ARG A 189 -0.14 19.53 -5.86
CA ARG A 189 -0.36 20.95 -5.55
C ARG A 189 0.72 21.49 -4.63
N TYR A 190 0.84 20.91 -3.44
CA TYR A 190 1.79 21.38 -2.44
C TYR A 190 2.06 20.33 -1.37
N MET A 191 3.24 20.37 -0.78
CA MET A 191 3.68 19.52 0.33
C MET A 191 3.91 20.35 1.57
N TYR A 192 3.35 19.87 2.69
CA TYR A 192 3.41 20.53 3.99
C TYR A 192 4.19 19.71 5.03
N PRO A 193 4.87 20.39 5.98
CA PRO A 193 5.08 21.85 6.00
C PRO A 193 5.99 22.33 4.84
N ASP A 194 6.82 21.43 4.32
CA ASP A 194 7.78 21.63 3.25
C ASP A 194 8.23 20.26 2.70
N THR A 195 9.26 20.25 1.84
CA THR A 195 9.84 19.04 1.27
C THR A 195 10.76 18.27 2.21
N ASP A 196 11.22 18.86 3.32
CA ASP A 196 12.06 18.17 4.29
C ASP A 196 11.23 17.18 5.13
N GLY A 197 9.98 17.52 5.39
CA GLY A 197 9.02 16.70 6.13
C GLY A 197 9.30 16.63 7.64
N LEU A 198 8.53 15.81 8.35
CA LEU A 198 8.60 15.66 9.81
C LEU A 198 9.35 14.38 10.19
N VAL A 199 10.21 14.44 11.20
CA VAL A 199 10.97 13.26 11.66
C VAL A 199 10.03 12.18 12.18
N VAL A 200 10.19 10.95 11.67
CA VAL A 200 9.53 9.76 12.20
C VAL A 200 10.52 8.95 13.02
N PRO A 201 10.27 8.73 14.33
CA PRO A 201 11.12 7.87 15.14
C PRO A 201 11.16 6.44 14.57
N THR A 202 12.28 5.75 14.77
CA THR A 202 12.42 4.34 14.39
C THR A 202 11.98 3.38 15.50
N THR A 203 11.49 3.91 16.62
CA THR A 203 11.01 3.13 17.76
C THR A 203 9.56 2.65 17.55
N PRO A 204 9.20 1.47 18.09
CA PRO A 204 7.82 0.99 18.06
C PRO A 204 6.84 1.96 18.73
N GLY A 205 5.58 1.91 18.31
CA GLY A 205 4.48 2.67 18.89
C GLY A 205 3.81 3.63 17.91
N LYS A 206 2.75 4.28 18.40
CA LYS A 206 1.95 5.26 17.67
C LYS A 206 2.56 6.65 17.81
N HIS A 207 2.91 7.26 16.69
CA HIS A 207 3.47 8.62 16.60
C HIS A 207 2.47 9.52 15.90
N ARG A 208 2.00 10.56 16.59
CA ARG A 208 0.96 11.46 16.10
C ARG A 208 1.53 12.81 15.68
N TYR A 209 1.10 13.26 14.50
CA TYR A 209 1.48 14.52 13.89
C TYR A 209 0.23 15.32 13.55
N THR A 210 0.35 16.64 13.60
CA THR A 210 -0.71 17.55 13.12
C THR A 210 -0.04 18.57 12.24
N VAL A 211 -0.40 18.55 10.96
CA VAL A 211 0.20 19.39 9.93
C VAL A 211 -0.87 20.37 9.47
N HIS A 212 -0.58 21.66 9.57
CA HIS A 212 -1.45 22.68 8.99
C HIS A 212 -1.20 22.75 7.48
N CYS A 213 -2.25 22.50 6.70
CA CYS A 213 -2.22 22.40 5.24
C CYS A 213 -3.25 23.37 4.66
N PRO A 214 -2.98 24.69 4.68
CA PRO A 214 -3.91 25.68 4.18
C PRO A 214 -4.23 25.45 2.70
N VAL A 215 -5.51 25.44 2.36
CA VAL A 215 -5.97 25.23 0.98
C VAL A 215 -6.00 26.55 0.24
N ASN A 216 -5.42 26.62 -0.95
CA ASN A 216 -5.53 27.81 -1.79
C ASN A 216 -6.92 27.88 -2.44
N ALA A 217 -7.89 28.47 -1.73
CA ALA A 217 -9.26 28.59 -2.21
C ALA A 217 -9.45 29.48 -3.45
N GLU A 218 -8.43 30.23 -3.89
CA GLU A 218 -8.51 31.03 -5.12
C GLU A 218 -8.31 30.19 -6.38
N THR A 219 -7.47 29.15 -6.30
CA THR A 219 -7.05 28.37 -7.47
C THR A 219 -7.35 26.88 -7.36
N TRP A 220 -7.59 26.37 -6.16
CA TRP A 220 -7.86 24.95 -5.92
C TRP A 220 -9.34 24.70 -5.67
N VAL A 221 -9.87 23.61 -6.23
CA VAL A 221 -11.25 23.17 -6.03
C VAL A 221 -11.30 22.17 -4.87
N TYR A 222 -11.79 22.62 -3.73
CA TYR A 222 -11.78 21.85 -2.47
C TYR A 222 -12.37 20.43 -2.60
N GLU A 223 -13.46 20.25 -3.33
CA GLU A 223 -14.12 18.95 -3.52
C GLU A 223 -13.28 17.92 -4.27
N LYS A 224 -12.25 18.39 -4.99
CA LYS A 224 -11.33 17.58 -5.79
C LYS A 224 -10.00 17.35 -5.10
N LEU A 225 -9.82 17.86 -3.88
CA LEU A 225 -8.57 17.74 -3.15
C LEU A 225 -8.45 16.40 -2.43
N ARG A 226 -7.23 15.87 -2.43
CA ARG A 226 -6.83 14.69 -1.67
C ARG A 226 -5.61 14.98 -0.82
N ALA A 227 -5.54 14.36 0.35
CA ALA A 227 -4.29 14.24 1.08
C ALA A 227 -3.57 12.96 0.65
N VAL A 228 -2.28 13.08 0.35
CA VAL A 228 -1.35 11.97 0.14
C VAL A 228 -0.28 12.04 1.22
N VAL A 229 -0.32 11.09 2.13
CA VAL A 229 0.56 11.03 3.30
C VAL A 229 1.51 9.86 3.14
N TYR A 230 2.80 10.06 3.33
CA TYR A 230 3.77 8.98 3.18
C TYR A 230 4.99 9.15 4.04
N VAL A 231 5.61 8.03 4.40
CA VAL A 231 6.89 8.00 5.11
C VAL A 231 7.98 7.53 4.16
N GLN A 232 9.02 8.35 4.02
CA GLN A 232 10.16 8.11 3.15
C GLN A 232 11.46 8.19 3.94
N ASP A 233 12.42 7.34 3.62
CA ASP A 233 13.80 7.49 4.05
C ASP A 233 14.50 8.53 3.16
N ASN A 234 14.97 9.63 3.75
CA ASN A 234 15.62 10.72 3.01
C ASN A 234 16.98 10.37 2.43
N ASP A 235 17.67 9.36 2.98
CA ASP A 235 19.00 9.00 2.50
C ASP A 235 18.91 8.11 1.26
N THR A 236 17.86 7.28 1.18
CA THR A 236 17.67 6.29 0.10
C THR A 236 16.51 6.62 -0.84
N TRP A 237 15.70 7.64 -0.52
CA TRP A 237 14.45 8.00 -1.17
C TRP A 237 13.34 6.94 -1.11
N LYS A 238 13.58 5.76 -0.52
CA LYS A 238 12.59 4.69 -0.41
C LYS A 238 11.36 5.17 0.34
N VAL A 239 10.19 5.00 -0.25
CA VAL A 239 8.91 5.14 0.47
C VAL A 239 8.60 3.81 1.15
N HIS A 240 8.31 3.86 2.46
CA HIS A 240 8.05 2.67 3.27
C HIS A 240 6.56 2.36 3.40
N ASN A 241 5.72 3.38 3.39
CA ASN A 241 4.28 3.25 3.25
C ASN A 241 3.66 4.60 2.88
N ALA A 242 2.42 4.55 2.40
CA ALA A 242 1.60 5.73 2.15
C ALA A 242 0.18 5.55 2.70
N ALA A 243 -0.61 6.61 2.59
CA ALA A 243 -2.05 6.65 2.75
C ALA A 243 -2.58 7.79 1.88
N THR A 244 -3.80 7.65 1.36
CA THR A 244 -4.45 8.70 0.58
C THR A 244 -5.96 8.74 0.86
N GLY A 245 -6.58 9.88 0.66
CA GLY A 245 -8.01 10.07 0.86
C GLY A 245 -8.48 11.44 0.38
N LEU A 246 -9.74 11.54 -0.05
CA LEU A 246 -10.35 12.83 -0.39
C LEU A 246 -10.50 13.69 0.87
N LEU A 247 -10.25 15.00 0.78
CA LEU A 247 -10.46 15.91 1.92
C LEU A 247 -11.94 16.02 2.30
N THR A 248 -12.85 15.71 1.36
CA THR A 248 -14.30 15.66 1.62
C THR A 248 -14.75 14.36 2.28
N GLU A 249 -13.94 13.30 2.22
CA GLU A 249 -14.22 12.07 2.93
C GLU A 249 -13.97 12.30 4.42
N THR A 250 -15.05 12.41 5.19
CA THR A 250 -14.94 12.36 6.63
C THR A 250 -14.60 10.92 7.00
N LEU A 251 -13.31 10.67 7.26
CA LEU A 251 -12.90 9.47 7.96
C LEU A 251 -13.43 9.59 9.39
N VAL A 252 -14.62 9.02 9.62
CA VAL A 252 -15.08 8.74 10.97
C VAL A 252 -14.01 7.86 11.57
N ALA A 253 -13.36 8.34 12.63
CA ALA A 253 -12.40 7.54 13.38
C ALA A 253 -13.03 6.15 13.56
N VAL A 254 -12.45 5.14 12.91
CA VAL A 254 -12.80 3.77 13.20
C VAL A 254 -12.39 3.62 14.65
N ASP A 255 -13.39 3.59 15.51
CA ASP A 255 -13.19 3.25 16.90
C ASP A 255 -12.48 1.90 16.90
N ASP A 256 -11.18 1.90 17.23
CA ASP A 256 -10.31 0.72 17.33
C ASP A 256 -10.84 -0.28 18.39
N SER A 257 -11.91 0.09 19.10
CA SER A 257 -12.69 -0.79 19.98
C SER A 257 -13.83 -1.53 19.29
N ALA A 258 -14.11 -1.28 18.01
CA ALA A 258 -15.04 -2.11 17.23
C ALA A 258 -14.30 -3.37 16.75
N PRO A 259 -14.61 -4.56 17.29
CA PRO A 259 -13.85 -5.76 16.95
C PRO A 259 -14.06 -6.11 15.47
N ALA A 260 -12.95 -6.25 14.74
CA ALA A 260 -12.93 -6.69 13.36
C ALA A 260 -13.86 -7.90 13.17
N LEU A 261 -14.68 -7.88 12.11
CA LEU A 261 -15.75 -8.86 11.94
C LEU A 261 -15.22 -10.30 11.81
N LEU A 262 -14.01 -10.42 11.28
CA LEU A 262 -13.18 -11.62 11.19
C LEU A 262 -11.72 -11.20 11.39
N THR A 263 -11.01 -11.88 12.29
CA THR A 263 -9.55 -11.74 12.44
C THR A 263 -8.90 -13.10 12.31
N VAL A 264 -8.16 -13.34 11.22
CA VAL A 264 -7.42 -14.60 11.06
C VAL A 264 -6.07 -14.49 11.79
N LYS A 265 -5.77 -15.45 12.66
CA LYS A 265 -4.52 -15.50 13.43
C LYS A 265 -3.45 -16.36 12.74
N GLY A 266 -3.80 -17.09 11.69
CA GLY A 266 -2.87 -17.95 10.95
C GLY A 266 -3.00 -19.43 11.28
N ASN A 267 -2.18 -20.25 10.65
CA ASN A 267 -2.06 -21.67 10.96
C ASN A 267 -0.76 -21.94 11.74
N HIS A 268 -0.84 -22.70 12.83
CA HIS A 268 0.34 -23.10 13.59
C HIS A 268 0.30 -24.60 13.92
N PRO A 269 1.42 -25.34 13.73
CA PRO A 269 2.70 -24.88 13.17
C PRO A 269 2.64 -24.57 11.66
N ASN A 270 3.62 -23.84 11.14
CA ASN A 270 3.86 -23.62 9.70
C ASN A 270 5.37 -23.38 9.47
N PRO A 271 6.11 -24.23 8.73
CA PRO A 271 5.69 -25.47 8.11
C PRO A 271 5.18 -26.52 9.13
N PHE A 272 4.31 -27.43 8.69
CA PHE A 272 3.66 -28.42 9.56
C PHE A 272 3.82 -29.86 9.06
N ASN A 273 3.74 -30.84 9.99
CA ASN A 273 3.83 -32.27 9.69
C ASN A 273 2.97 -33.12 10.63
N PRO A 274 1.94 -33.83 10.14
CA PRO A 274 1.07 -33.45 9.03
C PRO A 274 -0.07 -32.54 9.51
N GLU A 275 -0.05 -32.09 10.77
CA GLU A 275 -1.16 -31.36 11.38
C GLU A 275 -0.84 -29.88 11.63
N THR A 276 -1.79 -29.00 11.31
CA THR A 276 -1.76 -27.57 11.66
C THR A 276 -3.14 -27.09 12.10
N ALA A 277 -3.19 -26.11 13.02
CA ALA A 277 -4.42 -25.50 13.48
C ALA A 277 -4.53 -24.07 12.93
N ILE A 278 -5.55 -23.81 12.12
CA ILE A 278 -5.94 -22.49 11.60
C ILE A 278 -6.81 -21.81 12.65
N LYS A 279 -6.30 -20.72 13.23
CA LYS A 279 -6.98 -19.94 14.26
C LYS A 279 -7.58 -18.67 13.67
N TYR A 280 -8.80 -18.35 14.06
CA TYR A 280 -9.51 -17.14 13.64
C TYR A 280 -10.47 -16.68 14.74
N GLU A 281 -10.88 -15.42 14.72
CA GLU A 281 -11.77 -14.82 15.70
C GLU A 281 -12.92 -14.12 15.00
N LEU A 282 -14.13 -14.27 15.54
CA LEU A 282 -15.35 -13.69 15.00
C LEU A 282 -15.94 -12.71 16.00
N SER A 283 -16.30 -11.50 15.58
CA SER A 283 -16.96 -10.55 16.48
C SER A 283 -18.46 -10.79 16.68
N ALA A 284 -19.09 -11.64 15.85
CA ALA A 284 -20.48 -12.06 15.98
C ALA A 284 -20.71 -13.42 15.32
N ASP A 285 -21.81 -14.09 15.68
CA ASP A 285 -22.24 -15.35 15.08
C ASP A 285 -22.43 -15.20 13.57
N ARG A 286 -21.69 -16.00 12.79
CA ARG A 286 -21.66 -15.88 11.33
C ARG A 286 -21.42 -17.22 10.64
N ARG A 287 -21.91 -17.34 9.40
CA ARG A 287 -21.57 -18.48 8.55
C ARG A 287 -20.13 -18.33 8.07
N VAL A 288 -19.31 -19.33 8.39
CA VAL A 288 -17.92 -19.44 7.99
C VAL A 288 -17.77 -20.59 7.00
N ARG A 289 -16.97 -20.37 5.96
CA ARG A 289 -16.46 -21.42 5.09
C ARG A 289 -14.94 -21.36 5.11
N LEU A 290 -14.29 -22.42 5.57
CA LEU A 290 -12.83 -22.56 5.57
C LEU A 290 -12.45 -23.75 4.68
N THR A 291 -11.75 -23.46 3.59
CA THR A 291 -11.42 -24.41 2.52
C THR A 291 -9.93 -24.41 2.24
N ILE A 292 -9.37 -25.55 1.87
CA ILE A 292 -7.96 -25.75 1.53
C ILE A 292 -7.85 -26.04 0.04
N TYR A 293 -6.88 -25.44 -0.60
CA TYR A 293 -6.56 -25.55 -2.02
C TYR A 293 -5.09 -25.94 -2.20
N ASP A 294 -4.80 -26.63 -3.30
CA ASP A 294 -3.42 -26.83 -3.76
C ASP A 294 -2.92 -25.64 -4.59
N VAL A 295 -1.69 -25.74 -5.09
CA VAL A 295 -1.04 -24.69 -5.91
C VAL A 295 -1.75 -24.41 -7.24
N ASP A 296 -2.51 -25.37 -7.76
CA ASP A 296 -3.28 -25.23 -8.99
C ASP A 296 -4.67 -24.63 -8.72
N GLY A 297 -4.97 -24.29 -7.47
CA GLY A 297 -6.27 -23.78 -7.04
C GLY A 297 -7.35 -24.86 -6.94
N SER A 298 -6.98 -26.14 -6.98
CA SER A 298 -7.95 -27.23 -6.83
C SER A 298 -8.30 -27.41 -5.35
N LEU A 299 -9.59 -27.61 -5.07
CA LEU A 299 -10.08 -27.82 -3.71
C LEU A 299 -9.56 -29.16 -3.15
N VAL A 300 -8.80 -29.09 -2.07
CA VAL A 300 -8.24 -30.24 -1.35
C VAL A 300 -9.20 -30.70 -0.25
N ALA A 301 -9.65 -29.78 0.59
CA ALA A 301 -10.50 -30.09 1.74
C ALA A 301 -11.39 -28.89 2.12
N THR A 302 -12.50 -29.15 2.79
CA THR A 302 -13.30 -28.13 3.47
C THR A 302 -13.27 -28.45 4.96
N LEU A 303 -12.70 -27.56 5.77
CA LEU A 303 -12.56 -27.72 7.21
C LEU A 303 -13.79 -27.22 7.97
N VAL A 304 -14.40 -26.15 7.47
CA VAL A 304 -15.60 -25.53 8.05
C VAL A 304 -16.54 -25.12 6.92
N ASP A 305 -17.84 -25.42 7.04
CA ASP A 305 -18.90 -24.83 6.23
C ASP A 305 -20.19 -24.78 7.06
N GLY A 306 -20.40 -23.70 7.80
CA GLY A 306 -21.54 -23.59 8.69
C GLY A 306 -21.51 -22.36 9.57
N LEU A 307 -22.55 -22.21 10.40
CA LEU A 307 -22.63 -21.15 11.41
C LEU A 307 -21.57 -21.41 12.50
N GLN A 308 -20.80 -20.38 12.83
CA GLN A 308 -19.82 -20.35 13.92
C GLN A 308 -20.20 -19.24 14.89
N THR A 309 -19.96 -19.44 16.17
CA THR A 309 -20.27 -18.45 17.20
C THR A 309 -19.18 -17.38 17.29
N ALA A 310 -19.54 -16.21 17.81
CA ALA A 310 -18.57 -15.19 18.18
C ALA A 310 -17.47 -15.74 19.11
N GLY A 311 -16.28 -15.15 19.03
CA GLY A 311 -15.09 -15.51 19.81
C GLY A 311 -14.02 -16.25 19.02
N ALA A 312 -13.01 -16.75 19.73
CA ALA A 312 -11.89 -17.48 19.16
C ALA A 312 -12.31 -18.87 18.69
N GLN A 313 -11.96 -19.19 17.45
CA GLN A 313 -12.24 -20.44 16.77
C GLN A 313 -10.93 -21.07 16.29
N SER A 314 -10.94 -22.39 16.11
CA SER A 314 -9.80 -23.15 15.60
C SER A 314 -10.28 -24.31 14.74
N ALA A 315 -9.69 -24.46 13.56
CA ALA A 315 -9.93 -25.58 12.67
C ALA A 315 -8.62 -26.30 12.38
N VAL A 316 -8.62 -27.63 12.51
CA VAL A 316 -7.43 -28.45 12.34
C VAL A 316 -7.44 -29.08 10.95
N TRP A 317 -6.31 -29.02 10.26
CA TRP A 317 -6.06 -29.83 9.08
C TRP A 317 -4.96 -30.85 9.35
N ASP A 318 -5.21 -32.11 9.00
CA ASP A 318 -4.33 -33.25 9.25
C ASP A 318 -3.56 -33.71 7.99
N GLY A 319 -3.50 -32.85 6.96
CA GLY A 319 -2.78 -33.15 5.73
C GLY A 319 -3.48 -34.16 4.83
N ARG A 320 -4.82 -34.29 4.92
CA ARG A 320 -5.63 -35.16 4.04
C ARG A 320 -6.54 -34.39 3.12
N ASP A 321 -6.84 -34.99 1.96
CA ASP A 321 -7.87 -34.52 1.05
C ASP A 321 -9.28 -34.93 1.48
N ALA A 322 -10.30 -34.49 0.75
CA ALA A 322 -11.71 -34.82 1.00
C ALA A 322 -12.02 -36.33 0.92
N ALA A 323 -11.15 -37.15 0.33
CA ALA A 323 -11.26 -38.61 0.29
C ALA A 323 -10.50 -39.32 1.43
N GLY A 324 -9.91 -38.56 2.37
CA GLY A 324 -9.14 -39.07 3.49
C GLY A 324 -7.72 -39.54 3.11
N ARG A 325 -7.26 -39.23 1.90
CA ARG A 325 -5.93 -39.62 1.42
C ARG A 325 -4.91 -38.55 1.85
N PRO A 326 -3.73 -38.96 2.35
CA PRO A 326 -2.68 -38.00 2.67
C PRO A 326 -2.22 -37.28 1.40
N VAL A 327 -2.06 -35.96 1.49
CA VAL A 327 -1.51 -35.14 0.41
C VAL A 327 0.02 -35.13 0.45
N SER A 328 0.66 -34.70 -0.64
CA SER A 328 2.12 -34.59 -0.74
C SER A 328 2.66 -33.41 0.06
N SER A 329 3.95 -33.46 0.41
CA SER A 329 4.66 -32.26 0.87
C SER A 329 4.57 -31.17 -0.21
N GLY A 330 4.35 -29.92 0.19
CA GLY A 330 4.14 -28.84 -0.76
C GLY A 330 3.46 -27.62 -0.15
N ALA A 331 3.26 -26.61 -0.99
CA ALA A 331 2.49 -25.44 -0.63
C ALA A 331 0.98 -25.73 -0.81
N TYR A 332 0.20 -25.24 0.15
CA TYR A 332 -1.25 -25.27 0.14
C TYR A 332 -1.76 -23.88 0.52
N PHE A 333 -3.02 -23.59 0.22
CA PHE A 333 -3.65 -22.33 0.59
C PHE A 333 -4.94 -22.63 1.33
N TYR A 334 -5.20 -22.00 2.46
CA TYR A 334 -6.55 -21.97 2.99
C TYR A 334 -7.21 -20.63 2.66
N ARG A 335 -8.50 -20.68 2.41
CA ARG A 335 -9.39 -19.53 2.26
C ARG A 335 -10.47 -19.61 3.31
N ILE A 336 -10.70 -18.52 4.03
CA ILE A 336 -11.79 -18.37 4.97
C ILE A 336 -12.73 -17.26 4.51
N ASP A 337 -13.99 -17.60 4.34
CA ASP A 337 -15.08 -16.66 4.03
C ASP A 337 -15.99 -16.54 5.25
N ALA A 338 -16.19 -15.34 5.78
CA ALA A 338 -17.10 -15.07 6.89
C ALA A 338 -17.90 -13.78 6.65
N GLY A 339 -19.20 -13.91 6.36
CA GLY A 339 -20.10 -12.76 6.27
C GLY A 339 -19.76 -11.73 5.17
N GLY A 340 -19.16 -12.17 4.06
CA GLY A 340 -18.75 -11.31 2.95
C GLY A 340 -17.29 -10.87 2.98
N LEU A 341 -16.58 -11.10 4.09
CA LEU A 341 -15.12 -10.98 4.17
C LEU A 341 -14.49 -12.30 3.75
N SER A 342 -13.40 -12.23 2.96
CA SER A 342 -12.62 -13.38 2.52
C SER A 342 -11.15 -13.12 2.75
N GLU A 343 -10.44 -14.09 3.32
CA GLU A 343 -8.99 -14.04 3.48
C GLU A 343 -8.37 -15.37 3.04
N THR A 344 -7.23 -15.30 2.35
CA THR A 344 -6.51 -16.48 1.86
C THR A 344 -5.08 -16.43 2.36
N ARG A 345 -4.58 -17.50 2.99
CA ARG A 345 -3.16 -17.60 3.39
C ARG A 345 -2.52 -18.92 2.96
N LYS A 346 -1.21 -18.86 2.78
CA LYS A 346 -0.38 -20.00 2.38
C LYS A 346 0.04 -20.84 3.60
N MET A 347 0.09 -22.15 3.43
CA MET A 347 0.61 -23.14 4.38
C MET A 347 1.65 -24.02 3.69
N VAL A 348 2.65 -24.48 4.41
CA VAL A 348 3.68 -25.39 3.90
C VAL A 348 3.61 -26.70 4.67
N MET A 349 3.25 -27.78 3.97
CA MET A 349 3.28 -29.13 4.52
C MET A 349 4.64 -29.75 4.24
N VAL A 350 5.29 -30.27 5.28
CA VAL A 350 6.51 -31.06 5.19
C VAL A 350 6.24 -32.44 5.74
N LYS A 351 6.75 -33.47 5.08
CA LYS A 351 6.59 -34.87 5.48
C LYS A 351 7.94 -35.55 5.57
#